data_AF-A0AAD6F823-F1
#
_entry.id   AF-A0AAD6F823-F1
#
_cell.length_a   1.000
_cell.length_b   1.000
_cell.length_c   1.000
_cell.angle_alpha   90.00
_cell.angle_beta   90.00
_cell.angle_gamma   90.00
#
_symmetry.space_group_name_H-M   'P 1'
#
loop_
_entity.id
_entity.type
_entity.pdbx_description
1 polymer ?
#
loop_
_entity_poly.entity_id
_entity_poly.type
_entity_poly.pdbx_seq_one_letter_code
_entity_poly.pdbx_strand_id
1 'polypeptide(L)'
;MENLTIRSLPPEVMENLTISAANWLKPPPVDPQKRRGAPRYLTGAYWQNNSRKLLFLVLYALLNLTLFLGAVMQQWGGGGGWFMMAKGCGQCLNFNCTFIMVLMLRRFLTWLRATWVVRVLPLDQNILLHQIVGYAILVFTTAHTTAHIFNFVKLSESGDFQLWEYLLTTRPGIGWVGGAASLTGVVLQLAIGLMVLCSSTFVRRSGHFEVFYWSHLSYVWVWSLLMVHCSNFWKWFVVPGLMFLLEKIVGMAVSRMGGLYIVEVNMLPSKVTHLVIKRPQFFHFKPGDYVYINIPAIAKYEWHPFTISSPPEHSTDCNGVASNEDEAIELKMYRQRGLTPPPDPQAPPPDPAEPPPDRLEPAERGEAPPLREVPAKLGENHRVCNIKCYVDGPYGTPTRQIFASEHAVLIGAGIGITPFASILQSIMYR
;
A
#
# COMPACT_ATOMS: atom_id res chain seq x y z
N MET A 1 -2.87 -1.31 57.91
CA MET A 1 -2.60 -1.48 56.46
C MET A 1 -2.64 -0.08 55.86
N GLU A 2 -1.50 0.60 55.85
CA GLU A 2 -1.38 1.96 55.31
C GLU A 2 -1.03 1.92 53.83
N ASN A 3 -1.68 2.82 53.10
CA ASN A 3 -1.58 3.04 51.67
C ASN A 3 -0.14 3.31 51.22
N LEU A 4 0.36 2.50 50.28
CA LEU A 4 1.52 2.80 49.45
C LEU A 4 1.10 3.77 48.33
N THR A 5 1.02 5.05 48.68
CA THR A 5 0.86 6.15 47.73
C THR A 5 2.18 6.35 47.00
N ILE A 6 2.13 6.27 45.68
CA ILE A 6 3.25 6.52 44.76
C ILE A 6 3.85 7.89 45.08
N ARG A 7 5.11 7.89 45.54
CA ARG A 7 5.88 9.12 45.78
C ARG A 7 6.03 9.88 44.47
N SER A 8 5.65 11.15 44.51
CA SER A 8 5.92 12.17 43.50
C SER A 8 7.38 12.14 43.05
N LEU A 9 7.60 12.10 41.75
CA LEU A 9 8.91 12.35 41.16
C LEU A 9 9.36 13.79 41.49
N PRO A 10 10.68 14.03 41.68
CA PRO A 10 11.22 15.35 41.96
C PRO A 10 10.86 16.37 40.86
N PRO A 11 10.57 17.63 41.20
CA PRO A 11 10.17 18.68 40.24
C PRO A 11 11.23 18.95 39.15
N GLU A 12 12.51 18.68 39.41
CA GLU A 12 13.59 18.76 38.40
C GLU A 12 13.42 17.76 37.24
N VAL A 13 12.75 16.61 37.45
CA VAL A 13 12.53 15.61 36.39
C VAL A 13 11.41 16.06 35.43
N MET A 14 10.40 16.75 35.96
CA MET A 14 9.27 17.32 35.20
C MET A 14 9.69 18.48 34.30
N GLU A 15 10.60 19.35 34.76
CA GLU A 15 11.14 20.45 33.94
C GLU A 15 12.04 19.93 32.80
N ASN A 16 12.72 18.81 32.99
CA ASN A 16 13.56 18.20 31.95
C ASN A 16 12.77 17.41 30.90
N LEU A 17 11.53 17.00 31.18
CA LEU A 17 10.71 16.19 30.26
C LEU A 17 9.98 17.00 29.17
N THR A 18 9.80 18.31 29.35
CA THR A 18 8.99 19.14 28.42
C THR A 18 9.80 19.97 27.41
N ILE A 19 11.10 20.20 27.66
CA ILE A 19 11.89 21.17 26.87
C ILE A 19 12.70 20.52 25.71
N SER A 20 12.79 19.19 25.62
CA SER A 20 13.69 18.55 24.64
C SER A 20 13.04 18.26 23.27
N ALA A 21 11.79 17.79 23.20
CA ALA A 21 11.25 17.25 21.94
C ALA A 21 11.06 18.32 20.84
N ALA A 22 10.67 19.55 21.20
CA ALA A 22 10.43 20.62 20.22
C ALA A 22 11.73 21.25 19.68
N ASN A 23 12.81 21.30 20.48
CA ASN A 23 14.12 21.77 20.01
C ASN A 23 14.84 20.71 19.16
N TRP A 24 14.60 19.42 19.39
CA TRP A 24 15.04 18.34 18.50
C TRP A 24 14.34 18.36 17.12
N LEU A 25 13.12 18.89 17.05
CA LEU A 25 12.35 19.05 15.82
C LEU A 25 12.70 20.33 15.04
N LYS A 26 13.42 21.28 15.64
CA LYS A 26 13.95 22.41 14.88
C LYS A 26 14.97 21.86 13.89
N PRO A 27 14.75 22.01 12.56
CA PRO A 27 15.80 21.66 11.63
C PRO A 27 17.04 22.50 12.02
N PRO A 28 18.23 21.88 12.11
CA PRO A 28 19.44 22.64 12.36
C PRO A 28 19.52 23.78 11.34
N PRO A 29 20.04 24.96 11.72
CA PRO A 29 20.17 26.08 10.80
C PRO A 29 20.79 25.58 9.51
N VAL A 30 20.07 25.77 8.40
CA VAL A 30 20.42 25.19 7.11
C VAL A 30 21.71 25.84 6.66
N ASP A 31 22.81 25.14 6.87
CA ASP A 31 24.13 25.56 6.47
C ASP A 31 24.15 25.74 4.93
N PRO A 32 24.26 26.97 4.39
CA PRO A 32 24.11 27.23 2.96
C PRO A 32 25.14 26.46 2.11
N GLN A 33 26.27 26.08 2.71
CA GLN A 33 27.32 25.27 2.09
C GLN A 33 26.94 23.78 1.94
N LYS A 34 26.06 23.20 2.79
CA LYS A 34 25.62 21.79 2.70
C LYS A 34 24.63 21.52 1.55
N ARG A 35 24.01 22.56 0.97
CA ARG A 35 23.18 22.42 -0.24
C ARG A 35 23.99 22.04 -1.49
N ARG A 36 25.32 22.10 -1.44
CA ARG A 36 26.23 21.67 -2.53
C ARG A 36 26.74 20.24 -2.36
N GLY A 37 26.20 19.47 -1.41
CA GLY A 37 26.52 18.05 -1.27
C GLY A 37 25.84 17.20 -2.34
N ALA A 38 26.54 16.15 -2.80
CA ALA A 38 25.99 15.14 -3.71
C ALA A 38 24.61 14.66 -3.22
N PRO A 39 23.64 14.42 -4.12
CA PRO A 39 22.28 14.02 -3.74
C PRO A 39 22.30 12.84 -2.76
N ARG A 40 21.39 12.85 -1.78
CA ARG A 40 21.33 11.91 -0.63
C ARG A 40 21.38 10.42 -1.01
N TYR A 41 21.06 10.08 -2.25
CA TYR A 41 21.12 8.73 -2.84
C TYR A 41 22.55 8.25 -3.13
N LEU A 42 23.51 9.19 -3.28
CA LEU A 42 24.92 8.94 -3.56
C LEU A 42 25.79 8.88 -2.29
N THR A 43 25.19 9.03 -1.11
CA THR A 43 25.93 8.97 0.16
C THR A 43 26.17 7.53 0.59
N GLY A 44 27.38 7.18 1.03
CA GLY A 44 27.72 5.81 1.47
C GLY A 44 26.80 5.24 2.57
N ALA A 45 26.33 6.09 3.48
CA ALA A 45 25.36 5.71 4.52
C ALA A 45 24.00 5.26 3.94
N TYR A 46 23.54 5.86 2.83
CA TYR A 46 22.31 5.43 2.16
C TYR A 46 22.48 4.04 1.55
N TRP A 47 23.63 3.79 0.94
CA TRP A 47 24.01 2.51 0.35
C TRP A 47 24.11 1.39 1.39
N GLN A 48 24.71 1.67 2.55
CA GLN A 48 24.77 0.69 3.64
C GLN A 48 23.37 0.36 4.16
N ASN A 49 22.54 1.38 4.42
CA ASN A 49 21.22 1.21 5.01
C ASN A 49 20.20 0.57 4.04
N ASN A 50 20.36 0.78 2.73
CA ASN A 50 19.45 0.25 1.70
C ASN A 50 20.11 -0.84 0.84
N SER A 51 21.23 -1.42 1.29
CA SER A 51 22.06 -2.37 0.52
C SER A 51 21.24 -3.50 -0.11
N ARG A 52 20.31 -4.09 0.64
CA ARG A 52 19.41 -5.17 0.14
C ARG A 52 18.51 -4.71 -1.00
N LYS A 53 17.93 -3.50 -0.87
CA LYS A 53 17.08 -2.89 -1.91
C LYS A 53 17.88 -2.62 -3.18
N LEU A 54 19.07 -2.06 -3.01
CA LEU A 54 19.94 -1.69 -4.13
C LEU A 54 20.49 -2.92 -4.84
N LEU A 55 20.93 -3.93 -4.09
CA LEU A 55 21.33 -5.23 -4.63
C LEU A 55 20.23 -5.82 -5.50
N PHE A 56 19.00 -5.84 -5.00
CA PHE A 56 17.85 -6.31 -5.78
C PHE A 56 17.62 -5.49 -7.05
N LEU A 57 17.68 -4.15 -6.96
CA LEU A 57 17.49 -3.28 -8.13
C LEU A 57 18.61 -3.45 -9.17
N VAL A 58 19.85 -3.65 -8.74
CA VAL A 58 20.99 -3.92 -9.62
C VAL A 58 20.81 -5.27 -10.31
N LEU A 59 20.47 -6.33 -9.56
CA LEU A 59 20.20 -7.65 -10.13
C LEU A 59 19.03 -7.61 -11.13
N TYR A 60 17.96 -6.89 -10.79
CA TYR A 60 16.81 -6.68 -11.67
C TYR A 60 17.21 -5.93 -12.95
N ALA A 61 18.03 -4.88 -12.85
CA ALA A 61 18.52 -4.14 -14.01
C ALA A 61 19.44 -4.99 -14.90
N LEU A 62 20.35 -5.76 -14.29
CA LEU A 62 21.23 -6.69 -14.99
C LEU A 62 20.45 -7.80 -15.71
N LEU A 63 19.41 -8.33 -15.07
CA LEU A 63 18.54 -9.34 -15.69
C LEU A 63 17.83 -8.76 -16.92
N ASN A 64 17.23 -7.58 -16.81
CA ASN A 64 16.60 -6.90 -17.94
C ASN A 64 17.60 -6.61 -19.06
N LEU A 65 18.81 -6.14 -18.72
CA LEU A 65 19.86 -5.88 -19.69
C LEU A 65 20.29 -7.16 -20.41
N THR A 66 20.43 -8.26 -19.68
CA THR A 66 20.80 -9.57 -20.24
C THR A 66 19.73 -10.09 -21.19
N LEU A 67 18.45 -9.99 -20.81
CA LEU A 67 17.33 -10.37 -21.67
C LEU A 67 17.27 -9.52 -22.94
N PHE A 68 17.48 -8.20 -22.80
CA PHE A 68 17.50 -7.26 -23.91
C PHE A 68 18.63 -7.59 -24.89
N LEU A 69 19.87 -7.66 -24.39
CA LEU A 69 21.05 -7.94 -25.21
C LEU A 69 20.99 -9.34 -25.84
N GLY A 70 20.49 -10.34 -25.10
CA GLY A 70 20.27 -11.68 -25.63
C GLY A 70 19.33 -11.70 -26.82
N ALA A 71 18.22 -10.96 -26.78
CA ALA A 71 17.30 -10.83 -27.92
C ALA A 71 17.92 -10.08 -29.10
N VAL A 72 18.69 -9.01 -28.83
CA VAL A 72 19.38 -8.24 -29.87
C VAL A 72 20.44 -9.12 -30.57
N MET A 73 21.23 -9.87 -29.81
CA MET A 73 22.26 -10.79 -30.34
C MET A 73 21.65 -11.87 -31.25
N GLN A 74 20.48 -12.42 -30.88
CA GLN A 74 19.78 -13.38 -31.73
C GLN A 74 19.35 -12.80 -33.09
N GLN A 75 19.23 -11.49 -33.21
CA GLN A 75 18.76 -10.80 -34.42
C GLN A 75 19.87 -9.99 -35.13
N TRP A 76 21.11 -10.05 -34.62
CA TRP A 76 22.25 -9.22 -35.04
C TRP A 76 22.63 -9.39 -36.52
N GLY A 77 22.37 -10.55 -37.10
CA GLY A 77 22.74 -10.89 -38.48
C GLY A 77 21.64 -10.76 -39.54
N GLY A 78 20.39 -10.45 -39.15
CA GLY A 78 19.25 -10.52 -40.08
C GLY A 78 18.21 -9.40 -39.96
N GLY A 79 18.23 -8.58 -38.91
CA GLY A 79 17.23 -7.54 -38.66
C GLY A 79 17.76 -6.10 -38.76
N GLY A 80 16.90 -5.16 -39.15
CA GLY A 80 17.19 -3.72 -39.01
C GLY A 80 17.31 -3.30 -37.55
N GLY A 81 18.06 -2.22 -37.26
CA GLY A 81 18.30 -1.73 -35.89
C GLY A 81 17.02 -1.52 -35.06
N TRP A 82 15.99 -0.97 -35.67
CA TRP A 82 14.68 -0.77 -35.04
C TRP A 82 13.97 -2.09 -34.71
N PHE A 83 14.09 -3.11 -35.58
CA PHE A 83 13.54 -4.43 -35.31
C PHE A 83 14.26 -5.11 -34.14
N MET A 84 15.58 -4.99 -34.05
CA MET A 84 16.36 -5.52 -32.93
C MET A 84 15.97 -4.87 -31.60
N MET A 85 15.85 -3.54 -31.58
CA MET A 85 15.35 -2.79 -30.41
C MET A 85 13.96 -3.27 -30.00
N ALA A 86 13.04 -3.44 -30.96
CA ALA A 86 11.69 -3.92 -30.69
C ALA A 86 11.70 -5.34 -30.07
N LYS A 87 12.51 -6.27 -30.58
CA LYS A 87 12.65 -7.61 -30.01
C LYS A 87 13.30 -7.62 -28.63
N GLY A 88 14.30 -6.78 -28.40
CA GLY A 88 14.93 -6.58 -27.10
C GLY A 88 13.92 -6.10 -26.05
N CYS A 89 13.19 -5.01 -26.34
CA CYS A 89 12.14 -4.51 -25.45
C CYS A 89 11.02 -5.53 -25.24
N GLY A 90 10.66 -6.29 -26.28
CA GLY A 90 9.66 -7.36 -26.20
C GLY A 90 10.03 -8.47 -25.21
N GLN A 91 11.30 -8.88 -25.14
CA GLN A 91 11.75 -9.87 -24.14
C GLN A 91 11.70 -9.30 -22.72
N CYS A 92 12.13 -8.05 -22.53
CA CYS A 92 11.98 -7.37 -21.23
C CYS A 92 10.51 -7.27 -20.82
N LEU A 93 9.60 -6.97 -21.75
CA LEU A 93 8.17 -6.90 -21.48
C LEU A 93 7.60 -8.26 -21.08
N ASN A 94 7.97 -9.35 -21.76
CA ASN A 94 7.54 -10.70 -21.37
C ASN A 94 7.88 -10.98 -19.90
N PHE A 95 9.13 -10.73 -19.49
CA PHE A 95 9.54 -10.90 -18.10
C PHE A 95 8.79 -9.97 -17.14
N ASN A 96 8.78 -8.66 -17.40
CA ASN A 96 8.21 -7.68 -16.46
C ASN A 96 6.70 -7.79 -16.30
N CYS A 97 5.96 -8.04 -17.38
CA CYS A 97 4.50 -8.22 -17.34
C CYS A 97 4.08 -9.48 -16.57
N THR A 98 4.96 -10.48 -16.46
CA THR A 98 4.77 -11.64 -15.58
C THR A 98 5.28 -11.35 -14.16
N PHE A 99 6.44 -10.73 -14.02
CA PHE A 99 7.08 -10.50 -12.73
C PHE A 99 6.28 -9.53 -11.84
N ILE A 100 5.60 -8.54 -12.43
CA ILE A 100 4.74 -7.60 -11.69
C ILE A 100 3.62 -8.29 -10.90
N MET A 101 3.14 -9.44 -11.40
CA MET A 101 2.15 -10.29 -10.74
C MET A 101 2.74 -11.03 -9.54
N VAL A 102 3.97 -11.55 -9.67
CA VAL A 102 4.69 -12.26 -8.59
C VAL A 102 4.86 -11.35 -7.37
N LEU A 103 5.12 -10.06 -7.60
CA LEU A 103 5.23 -9.05 -6.53
C LEU A 103 3.91 -8.82 -5.76
N MET A 104 2.79 -9.27 -6.31
CA MET A 104 1.44 -9.14 -5.73
C MET A 104 0.86 -10.46 -5.18
N LEU A 105 1.69 -11.50 -5.09
CA LEU A 105 1.38 -12.75 -4.40
C LEU A 105 1.51 -12.57 -2.87
N ARG A 106 0.56 -11.86 -2.26
CA ARG A 106 0.69 -11.37 -0.87
C ARG A 106 0.79 -12.49 0.17
N ARG A 107 0.07 -13.61 -0.03
CA ARG A 107 0.11 -14.74 0.90
C ARG A 107 1.44 -15.47 0.77
N PHE A 108 1.86 -15.75 -0.47
CA PHE A 108 3.16 -16.35 -0.74
C PHE A 108 4.31 -15.48 -0.22
N LEU A 109 4.31 -14.17 -0.48
CA LEU A 109 5.34 -13.26 0.01
C LEU A 109 5.34 -13.16 1.54
N THR A 110 4.17 -13.27 2.18
CA THR A 110 4.07 -13.30 3.65
C THR A 110 4.67 -14.59 4.23
N TRP A 111 4.45 -15.73 3.59
CA TRP A 111 5.11 -16.98 3.92
C TRP A 111 6.63 -16.91 3.68
N LEU A 112 7.05 -16.37 2.53
CA LEU A 112 8.47 -16.22 2.18
C LEU A 112 9.22 -15.31 3.16
N ARG A 113 8.54 -14.29 3.72
CA ARG A 113 9.08 -13.42 4.77
C ARG A 113 9.43 -14.17 6.07
N ALA A 114 8.80 -15.32 6.34
CA ALA A 114 9.13 -16.15 7.50
C ALA A 114 10.39 -17.01 7.28
N THR A 115 10.95 -17.03 6.07
CA THR A 115 12.13 -17.81 5.72
C THR A 115 13.41 -16.96 5.74
N TRP A 116 14.57 -17.61 5.58
CA TRP A 116 15.87 -16.94 5.49
C TRP A 116 16.00 -15.97 4.31
N VAL A 117 15.14 -16.10 3.28
CA VAL A 117 15.16 -15.31 2.05
C VAL A 117 14.99 -13.81 2.32
N VAL A 118 14.30 -13.42 3.39
CA VAL A 118 14.12 -12.01 3.80
C VAL A 118 15.44 -11.31 4.14
N ARG A 119 16.50 -12.06 4.47
CA ARG A 119 17.82 -11.49 4.74
C ARG A 119 18.50 -10.97 3.47
N VAL A 120 18.16 -11.55 2.31
CA VAL A 120 18.74 -11.22 1.01
C VAL A 120 17.80 -10.33 0.19
N LEU A 121 16.51 -10.68 0.13
CA LEU A 121 15.53 -10.00 -0.71
C LEU A 121 14.69 -8.99 0.09
N PRO A 122 14.46 -7.77 -0.43
CA PRO A 122 13.63 -6.74 0.20
C PRO A 122 12.12 -7.03 0.03
N LEU A 123 11.66 -8.19 0.51
CA LEU A 123 10.26 -8.66 0.39
C LEU A 123 9.24 -7.71 1.03
N ASP A 124 9.70 -6.88 1.97
CA ASP A 124 8.94 -5.86 2.67
C ASP A 124 8.54 -4.67 1.77
N GLN A 125 9.24 -4.47 0.66
CA GLN A 125 9.00 -3.37 -0.27
C GLN A 125 8.31 -3.84 -1.56
N ASN A 126 7.60 -4.97 -1.53
CA ASN A 126 6.96 -5.56 -2.73
C ASN A 126 6.04 -4.58 -3.48
N ILE A 127 5.25 -3.75 -2.78
CA ILE A 127 4.39 -2.74 -3.40
C ILE A 127 5.22 -1.64 -4.09
N LEU A 128 6.32 -1.20 -3.46
CA LEU A 128 7.23 -0.22 -4.06
C LEU A 128 7.95 -0.82 -5.28
N LEU A 129 8.37 -2.08 -5.20
CA LEU A 129 8.94 -2.79 -6.35
C LEU A 129 7.91 -2.95 -7.47
N HIS A 130 6.65 -3.26 -7.15
CA HIS A 130 5.57 -3.33 -8.14
C HIS A 130 5.37 -1.99 -8.86
N GLN A 131 5.45 -0.86 -8.15
CA GLN A 131 5.41 0.47 -8.77
C GLN A 131 6.61 0.68 -9.71
N ILE A 132 7.82 0.34 -9.28
CA ILE A 132 9.04 0.45 -10.11
C ILE A 132 8.91 -0.40 -11.37
N VAL A 133 8.47 -1.66 -11.24
CA VAL A 133 8.25 -2.56 -12.39
C VAL A 133 7.13 -2.02 -13.29
N GLY A 134 6.06 -1.46 -12.73
CA GLY A 134 4.98 -0.83 -13.49
C GLY A 134 5.49 0.34 -14.37
N TYR A 135 6.35 1.20 -13.82
CA TYR A 135 7.01 2.25 -14.62
C TYR A 135 7.98 1.67 -15.65
N ALA A 136 8.72 0.61 -15.31
CA ALA A 136 9.60 -0.07 -16.26
C ALA A 136 8.81 -0.67 -17.44
N ILE A 137 7.65 -1.29 -17.19
CA ILE A 137 6.73 -1.76 -18.22
C ILE A 137 6.32 -0.59 -19.12
N LEU A 138 5.91 0.55 -18.56
CA LEU A 138 5.54 1.71 -19.37
C LEU A 138 6.68 2.15 -20.30
N VAL A 139 7.91 2.26 -19.78
CA VAL A 139 9.10 2.64 -20.55
C VAL A 139 9.43 1.62 -21.63
N PHE A 140 9.38 0.32 -21.32
CA PHE A 140 9.65 -0.71 -22.33
C PHE A 140 8.54 -0.80 -23.38
N THR A 141 7.27 -0.60 -23.01
CA THR A 141 6.14 -0.59 -23.96
C THR A 141 6.25 0.60 -24.91
N THR A 142 6.56 1.80 -24.42
CA THR A 142 6.75 2.96 -25.30
C THR A 142 7.95 2.75 -26.23
N ALA A 143 9.10 2.31 -25.72
CA ALA A 143 10.27 2.02 -26.54
C ALA A 143 10.00 0.93 -27.58
N HIS A 144 9.30 -0.15 -27.21
CA HIS A 144 8.90 -1.23 -28.09
C HIS A 144 7.98 -0.75 -29.22
N THR A 145 6.93 0.00 -28.88
CA THR A 145 5.98 0.57 -29.84
C THR A 145 6.66 1.54 -30.79
N THR A 146 7.49 2.45 -30.28
CA THR A 146 8.25 3.40 -31.11
C THR A 146 9.21 2.68 -32.06
N ALA A 147 9.91 1.65 -31.59
CA ALA A 147 10.79 0.84 -32.43
C ALA A 147 10.02 0.10 -33.53
N HIS A 148 8.83 -0.44 -33.24
CA HIS A 148 7.95 -1.03 -34.25
C HIS A 148 7.46 0.00 -35.27
N ILE A 149 7.06 1.20 -34.84
CA ILE A 149 6.64 2.29 -35.73
C ILE A 149 7.77 2.64 -36.72
N PHE A 150 8.99 2.89 -36.24
CA PHE A 150 10.13 3.19 -37.12
C PHE A 150 10.47 2.03 -38.05
N ASN A 151 10.35 0.79 -37.58
CA ASN A 151 10.52 -0.38 -38.43
C ASN A 151 9.45 -0.44 -39.53
N PHE A 152 8.19 -0.13 -39.22
CA PHE A 152 7.09 -0.12 -40.20
C PHE A 152 7.18 1.04 -41.18
N VAL A 153 7.68 2.21 -40.77
CA VAL A 153 7.98 3.32 -41.69
C VAL A 153 8.98 2.84 -42.74
N LYS A 154 10.10 2.22 -42.31
CA LYS A 154 11.10 1.68 -43.23
C LYS A 154 10.52 0.57 -44.12
N LEU A 155 9.67 -0.31 -43.58
CA LEU A 155 9.04 -1.36 -44.37
C LEU A 155 8.05 -0.79 -45.40
N SER A 156 7.32 0.26 -45.06
CA SER A 156 6.35 0.93 -45.93
C SER A 156 7.02 1.69 -47.10
N GLU A 157 8.24 2.19 -46.90
CA GLU A 157 9.02 2.78 -48.00
C GLU A 157 9.45 1.74 -49.04
N SER A 158 9.62 0.48 -48.63
CA SER A 158 10.15 -0.61 -49.46
C SER A 158 9.12 -1.66 -49.87
N GLY A 159 7.90 -1.59 -49.36
CA GLY A 159 6.88 -2.64 -49.50
C GLY A 159 5.54 -2.11 -50.02
N ASP A 160 4.63 -3.04 -50.31
CA ASP A 160 3.36 -2.73 -51.00
C ASP A 160 2.28 -2.12 -50.09
N PHE A 161 2.52 -2.07 -48.78
CA PHE A 161 1.54 -1.61 -47.79
C PHE A 161 1.91 -0.25 -47.21
N GLN A 162 0.87 0.56 -46.93
CA GLN A 162 1.05 1.85 -46.27
C GLN A 162 1.21 1.70 -44.75
N LEU A 163 1.82 2.70 -44.09
CA LEU A 163 2.06 2.69 -42.64
C LEU A 163 0.79 2.41 -41.80
N TRP A 164 -0.37 2.98 -42.19
CA TRP A 164 -1.62 2.76 -41.47
C TRP A 164 -2.13 1.31 -41.60
N GLU A 165 -1.84 0.63 -42.72
CA GLU A 165 -2.16 -0.79 -42.90
C GLU A 165 -1.31 -1.65 -41.97
N TYR A 166 -0.03 -1.28 -41.76
CA TYR A 166 0.83 -1.93 -40.77
C TYR A 166 0.41 -1.71 -39.32
N LEU A 167 -0.16 -0.54 -38.99
CA LEU A 167 -0.52 -0.20 -37.60
C LEU A 167 -1.91 -0.69 -37.19
N LEU A 168 -2.90 -0.53 -38.07
CA LEU A 168 -4.32 -0.69 -37.71
C LEU A 168 -5.01 -1.86 -38.42
N THR A 169 -4.35 -2.52 -39.38
CA THR A 169 -4.95 -3.59 -40.17
C THR A 169 -4.22 -4.91 -39.98
N THR A 170 -4.92 -6.02 -40.18
CA THR A 170 -4.36 -7.40 -40.14
C THR A 170 -3.81 -7.87 -41.48
N ARG A 171 -3.97 -7.07 -42.56
CA ARG A 171 -3.54 -7.39 -43.93
C ARG A 171 -2.07 -7.80 -44.04
N PRO A 172 -1.12 -7.14 -43.36
CA PRO A 172 0.30 -7.52 -43.44
C PRO A 172 0.62 -8.87 -42.80
N GLY A 173 -0.33 -9.53 -42.14
CA GLY A 173 -0.14 -10.86 -41.56
C GLY A 173 0.86 -10.91 -40.40
N ILE A 174 1.19 -9.78 -39.78
CA ILE A 174 2.22 -9.70 -38.73
C ILE A 174 1.67 -10.23 -37.41
N GLY A 175 2.23 -11.33 -36.94
CA GLY A 175 1.88 -11.92 -35.64
C GLY A 175 1.31 -13.32 -35.76
N TRP A 176 0.81 -13.84 -34.64
CA TRP A 176 0.36 -15.23 -34.56
C TRP A 176 -1.11 -15.38 -34.94
N VAL A 177 -2.01 -14.71 -34.22
CA VAL A 177 -3.46 -14.83 -34.44
C VAL A 177 -3.87 -13.94 -35.60
N GLY A 178 -3.86 -14.49 -36.82
CA GLY A 178 -4.37 -13.82 -38.03
C GLY A 178 -3.75 -12.46 -38.34
N GLY A 179 -2.48 -12.25 -38.00
CA GLY A 179 -1.81 -10.96 -38.21
C GLY A 179 -2.21 -9.84 -37.24
N ALA A 180 -2.80 -10.15 -36.08
CA ALA A 180 -3.34 -9.17 -35.14
C ALA A 180 -2.30 -8.47 -34.23
N ALA A 181 -0.99 -8.66 -34.42
CA ALA A 181 0.01 -8.13 -33.48
C ALA A 181 -0.03 -6.60 -33.38
N SER A 182 -0.16 -5.89 -34.51
CA SER A 182 -0.21 -4.43 -34.52
C SER A 182 -1.46 -3.88 -33.83
N LEU A 183 -2.65 -4.41 -34.17
CA LEU A 183 -3.91 -3.98 -33.59
C LEU A 183 -3.95 -4.22 -32.07
N THR A 184 -3.57 -5.44 -31.64
CA THR A 184 -3.48 -5.77 -30.22
C THR A 184 -2.44 -4.92 -29.50
N GLY A 185 -1.32 -4.59 -30.14
CA GLY A 185 -0.28 -3.72 -29.60
C GLY A 185 -0.77 -2.30 -29.32
N VAL A 186 -1.54 -1.70 -30.24
CA VAL A 186 -2.15 -0.37 -30.03
C VAL A 186 -3.13 -0.38 -28.86
N VAL A 187 -4.01 -1.38 -28.80
CA VAL A 187 -4.97 -1.52 -27.69
C VAL A 187 -4.23 -1.73 -26.35
N LEU A 188 -3.19 -2.55 -26.33
CA LEU A 188 -2.35 -2.77 -25.15
C LEU A 188 -1.64 -1.50 -24.70
N GLN A 189 -1.07 -0.73 -25.63
CA GLN A 189 -0.39 0.53 -25.32
C GLN A 189 -1.32 1.55 -24.66
N LEU A 190 -2.56 1.68 -25.16
CA LEU A 190 -3.58 2.55 -24.58
C LEU A 190 -4.03 2.04 -23.21
N ALA A 191 -4.29 0.74 -23.07
CA ALA A 191 -4.73 0.14 -21.81
C ALA A 191 -3.67 0.28 -20.69
N ILE A 192 -2.40 0.01 -20.99
CA ILE A 192 -1.29 0.16 -20.04
C ILE A 192 -1.10 1.64 -19.68
N GLY A 193 -1.14 2.55 -20.66
CA GLY A 193 -1.01 3.99 -20.43
C GLY A 193 -2.12 4.52 -19.50
N LEU A 194 -3.38 4.16 -19.78
CA LEU A 194 -4.53 4.51 -18.96
C LEU A 194 -4.39 3.95 -17.54
N MET A 195 -4.02 2.67 -17.42
CA MET A 195 -3.85 2.01 -16.12
C MET A 195 -2.80 2.72 -15.26
N VAL A 196 -1.65 3.10 -15.83
CA VAL A 196 -0.60 3.83 -15.09
C VAL A 196 -1.05 5.25 -14.71
N LEU A 197 -1.74 5.96 -15.61
CA LEU A 197 -2.28 7.29 -15.35
C LEU A 197 -3.27 7.27 -14.17
N CYS A 198 -4.23 6.35 -14.20
CA CYS A 198 -5.21 6.17 -13.12
C CYS A 198 -4.56 5.64 -11.82
N SER A 199 -3.41 4.98 -11.91
CA SER A 199 -2.63 4.52 -10.74
C SER A 199 -1.70 5.58 -10.14
N SER A 200 -1.66 6.78 -10.72
CA SER A 200 -0.81 7.88 -10.23
C SER A 200 -1.18 8.31 -8.80
N THR A 201 -0.19 8.84 -8.07
CA THR A 201 -0.41 9.36 -6.71
C THR A 201 -1.38 10.53 -6.68
N PHE A 202 -1.53 11.24 -7.78
CA PHE A 202 -2.52 12.31 -7.93
C PHE A 202 -3.93 11.72 -7.86
N VAL A 203 -4.29 10.84 -8.79
CA VAL A 203 -5.64 10.23 -8.86
C VAL A 203 -5.99 9.49 -7.57
N ARG A 204 -5.05 8.70 -7.03
CA ARG A 204 -5.27 7.94 -5.79
C ARG A 204 -5.46 8.82 -4.55
N ARG A 205 -4.95 10.05 -4.56
CA ARG A 205 -5.12 11.02 -3.44
C ARG A 205 -6.26 12.01 -3.68
N SER A 206 -6.80 12.10 -4.89
CA SER A 206 -7.92 12.99 -5.25
C SER A 206 -9.30 12.52 -4.76
N GLY A 207 -9.37 11.51 -3.88
CA GLY A 207 -10.63 10.99 -3.32
C GLY A 207 -11.39 10.00 -4.20
N HIS A 208 -10.94 9.75 -5.43
CA HIS A 208 -11.58 8.83 -6.39
C HIS A 208 -10.86 7.47 -6.42
N PHE A 209 -10.82 6.77 -5.28
CA PHE A 209 -10.12 5.48 -5.17
C PHE A 209 -10.72 4.39 -6.09
N GLU A 210 -12.03 4.47 -6.38
CA GLU A 210 -12.73 3.54 -7.29
C GLU A 210 -12.17 3.59 -8.72
N VAL A 211 -11.80 4.77 -9.22
CA VAL A 211 -11.20 4.91 -10.56
C VAL A 211 -9.89 4.14 -10.63
N PHE A 212 -9.05 4.27 -9.60
CA PHE A 212 -7.85 3.46 -9.48
C PHE A 212 -8.19 1.98 -9.43
N TYR A 213 -9.14 1.56 -8.59
CA TYR A 213 -9.49 0.16 -8.41
C TYR A 213 -9.96 -0.50 -9.72
N TRP A 214 -10.94 0.08 -10.40
CA TRP A 214 -11.52 -0.47 -11.63
C TRP A 214 -10.57 -0.42 -12.81
N SER A 215 -9.84 0.69 -12.98
CA SER A 215 -8.83 0.79 -14.04
C SER A 215 -7.69 -0.21 -13.82
N HIS A 216 -7.27 -0.42 -12.58
CA HIS A 216 -6.21 -1.37 -12.28
C HIS A 216 -6.69 -2.82 -12.45
N LEU A 217 -7.95 -3.14 -12.11
CA LEU A 217 -8.56 -4.45 -12.33
C LEU A 217 -8.57 -4.89 -13.81
N SER A 218 -8.44 -3.94 -14.75
CA SER A 218 -8.28 -4.23 -16.18
C SER A 218 -7.02 -5.05 -16.52
N TYR A 219 -6.11 -5.29 -15.56
CA TYR A 219 -4.95 -6.18 -15.73
C TYR A 219 -5.33 -7.56 -16.32
N VAL A 220 -6.53 -8.09 -16.00
CA VAL A 220 -7.02 -9.38 -16.53
C VAL A 220 -7.14 -9.32 -18.06
N TRP A 221 -7.67 -8.21 -18.57
CA TRP A 221 -7.79 -7.97 -20.01
C TRP A 221 -6.42 -7.71 -20.64
N VAL A 222 -5.54 -6.96 -19.97
CA VAL A 222 -4.17 -6.72 -20.45
C VAL A 222 -3.40 -8.04 -20.61
N TRP A 223 -3.44 -8.96 -19.64
CA TRP A 223 -2.78 -10.26 -19.76
C TRP A 223 -3.42 -11.15 -20.83
N SER A 224 -4.75 -11.13 -20.95
CA SER A 224 -5.46 -11.87 -22.00
C SER A 224 -5.06 -11.39 -23.39
N LEU A 225 -4.97 -10.07 -23.59
CA LEU A 225 -4.49 -9.47 -24.84
C LEU A 225 -3.01 -9.76 -25.10
N LEU A 226 -2.17 -9.79 -24.06
CA LEU A 226 -0.75 -10.16 -24.20
C LEU A 226 -0.56 -11.60 -24.69
N MET A 227 -1.45 -12.54 -24.30
CA MET A 227 -1.44 -13.92 -24.84
C MET A 227 -1.64 -13.96 -26.35
N VAL A 228 -2.55 -13.13 -26.86
CA VAL A 228 -2.86 -13.03 -28.28
C VAL A 228 -1.76 -12.27 -29.04
N HIS A 229 -1.25 -11.20 -28.42
CA HIS A 229 -0.24 -10.32 -29.01
C HIS A 229 1.11 -11.02 -29.22
N CYS A 230 1.55 -11.85 -28.26
CA CYS A 230 2.87 -12.48 -28.28
C CYS A 230 2.79 -14.01 -28.19
N SER A 231 3.24 -14.71 -29.22
CA SER A 231 3.20 -16.19 -29.31
C SER A 231 4.01 -16.92 -28.25
N ASN A 232 5.01 -16.27 -27.64
CA ASN A 232 5.85 -16.87 -26.62
C ASN A 232 5.49 -16.44 -25.20
N PHE A 233 4.55 -15.50 -25.01
CA PHE A 233 4.24 -14.96 -23.68
C PHE A 233 3.64 -16.02 -22.75
N TRP A 234 2.89 -16.99 -23.28
CA TRP A 234 2.32 -18.08 -22.49
C TRP A 234 3.39 -18.87 -21.72
N LYS A 235 4.59 -19.05 -22.27
CA LYS A 235 5.71 -19.76 -21.62
C LYS A 235 6.14 -19.07 -20.34
N TRP A 236 6.11 -17.74 -20.33
CA TRP A 236 6.43 -16.93 -19.17
C TRP A 236 5.27 -16.91 -18.17
N PHE A 237 4.04 -16.90 -18.66
CA PHE A 237 2.86 -16.68 -17.84
C PHE A 237 2.32 -17.92 -17.12
N VAL A 238 2.43 -19.14 -17.69
CA VAL A 238 1.75 -20.33 -17.14
C VAL A 238 2.06 -20.56 -15.67
N VAL A 239 3.34 -20.63 -15.29
CA VAL A 239 3.71 -20.95 -13.90
C VAL A 239 3.29 -19.84 -12.93
N PRO A 240 3.67 -18.56 -13.15
CA PRO A 240 3.27 -17.48 -12.25
C PRO A 240 1.76 -17.21 -12.25
N GLY A 241 1.10 -17.38 -13.39
CA GLY A 241 -0.34 -17.17 -13.57
C GLY A 241 -1.17 -18.21 -12.83
N LEU A 242 -0.78 -19.50 -12.91
CA LEU A 242 -1.39 -20.56 -12.12
C LEU A 242 -1.19 -20.34 -10.62
N MET A 243 0.02 -19.95 -10.22
CA MET A 243 0.32 -19.63 -8.82
C MET A 243 -0.52 -18.45 -8.31
N PHE A 244 -0.68 -17.40 -9.12
CA PHE A 244 -1.53 -16.26 -8.79
C PHE A 244 -2.99 -16.66 -8.65
N LEU A 245 -3.51 -17.45 -9.59
CA LEU A 245 -4.87 -17.96 -9.54
C LEU A 245 -5.09 -18.82 -8.29
N LEU A 246 -4.16 -19.73 -7.98
CA LEU A 246 -4.22 -20.58 -6.79
C LEU A 246 -4.23 -19.74 -5.51
N GLU A 247 -3.38 -18.71 -5.40
CA GLU A 247 -3.39 -17.81 -4.25
C GLU A 247 -4.75 -17.12 -4.08
N LYS A 248 -5.37 -16.64 -5.18
CA LYS A 248 -6.69 -16.02 -5.12
C LYS A 248 -7.79 -17.00 -4.73
N ILE A 249 -7.77 -18.23 -5.28
CA ILE A 249 -8.74 -19.27 -4.93
C ILE A 249 -8.60 -19.65 -3.46
N VAL A 250 -7.39 -19.92 -2.97
CA VAL A 250 -7.14 -20.23 -1.56
C VAL A 250 -7.56 -19.06 -0.67
N GLY A 251 -7.26 -17.82 -1.07
CA GLY A 251 -7.67 -16.63 -0.34
C GLY A 251 -9.18 -16.50 -0.20
N MET A 252 -9.90 -16.65 -1.31
CA MET A 252 -11.36 -16.61 -1.32
C MET A 252 -11.97 -17.79 -0.55
N ALA A 253 -11.41 -19.00 -0.68
CA ALA A 253 -11.87 -20.18 0.03
C ALA A 253 -11.71 -20.03 1.55
N VAL A 254 -10.52 -19.63 2.02
CA VAL A 254 -10.24 -19.39 3.44
C VAL A 254 -11.17 -18.32 4.01
N SER A 255 -11.35 -17.21 3.29
CA SER A 255 -12.21 -16.12 3.76
C SER A 255 -13.69 -16.51 3.83
N ARG A 256 -14.17 -17.36 2.91
CA ARG A 256 -15.54 -17.90 2.94
C ARG A 256 -15.72 -19.01 3.97
N MET A 257 -14.72 -19.86 4.18
CA MET A 257 -14.73 -20.93 5.19
C MET A 257 -14.70 -20.36 6.62
N GLY A 258 -14.01 -19.25 6.84
CA GLY A 258 -14.01 -18.53 8.12
C GLY A 258 -15.39 -17.99 8.52
N GLY A 259 -16.32 -17.89 7.56
CA GLY A 259 -17.68 -17.42 7.78
C GLY A 259 -17.77 -15.89 7.94
N LEU A 260 -18.99 -15.44 8.21
CA LEU A 260 -19.30 -14.03 8.45
C LEU A 260 -19.04 -13.69 9.91
N TYR A 261 -18.08 -12.81 10.18
CA TYR A 261 -17.78 -12.31 11.52
C TYR A 261 -18.73 -11.19 11.89
N ILE A 262 -19.23 -11.22 13.12
CA ILE A 262 -20.01 -10.12 13.69
C ILE A 262 -19.01 -9.03 14.09
N VAL A 263 -19.27 -7.80 13.60
CA VAL A 263 -18.49 -6.61 13.89
C VAL A 263 -19.28 -5.74 14.85
N GLU A 264 -18.65 -5.32 15.94
CA GLU A 264 -19.14 -4.21 16.76
C GLU A 264 -18.49 -2.90 16.28
N VAL A 265 -19.29 -1.82 16.27
CA VAL A 265 -18.93 -0.56 15.63
C VAL A 265 -19.02 0.58 16.65
N ASN A 266 -17.86 1.05 17.10
CA ASN A 266 -17.74 2.13 18.06
C ASN A 266 -17.34 3.42 17.36
N MET A 267 -18.22 4.42 17.42
CA MET A 267 -17.99 5.73 16.82
C MET A 267 -17.19 6.60 17.80
N LEU A 268 -15.90 6.78 17.51
CA LEU A 268 -15.02 7.60 18.33
C LEU A 268 -15.16 9.10 17.97
N PRO A 269 -14.91 10.01 18.93
CA PRO A 269 -14.72 11.43 18.64
C PRO A 269 -13.65 11.61 17.55
N SER A 270 -13.81 12.62 16.70
CA SER A 270 -12.92 12.91 15.55
C SER A 270 -13.05 12.02 14.31
N LYS A 271 -14.26 11.50 14.03
CA LYS A 271 -14.61 10.81 12.76
C LYS A 271 -13.80 9.51 12.53
N VAL A 272 -13.47 8.82 13.63
CA VAL A 272 -12.84 7.50 13.61
C VAL A 272 -13.91 6.47 13.96
N THR A 273 -13.99 5.40 13.18
CA THR A 273 -14.82 4.24 13.47
C THR A 273 -13.90 3.14 13.96
N HIS A 274 -14.08 2.74 15.21
CA HIS A 274 -13.44 1.58 15.81
C HIS A 274 -14.31 0.36 15.53
N LEU A 275 -13.70 -0.65 14.91
CA LEU A 275 -14.34 -1.90 14.52
C LEU A 275 -13.73 -3.00 15.35
N VAL A 276 -14.57 -3.71 16.09
CA VAL A 276 -14.18 -4.86 16.91
C VAL A 276 -14.73 -6.10 16.23
N ILE A 277 -13.84 -7.01 15.83
CA ILE A 277 -14.18 -8.21 15.06
C ILE A 277 -13.81 -9.44 15.89
N LYS A 278 -14.72 -10.41 16.01
CA LYS A 278 -14.37 -11.68 16.65
C LYS A 278 -13.21 -12.36 15.92
N ARG A 279 -12.17 -12.73 16.67
CA ARG A 279 -10.96 -13.40 16.17
C ARG A 279 -11.32 -14.80 15.63
N PRO A 280 -10.93 -15.12 14.39
CA PRO A 280 -11.11 -16.47 13.86
C PRO A 280 -10.31 -17.51 14.63
N GLN A 281 -10.83 -18.74 14.70
CA GLN A 281 -10.06 -19.88 15.19
C GLN A 281 -8.80 -20.05 14.31
N PHE A 282 -7.63 -20.24 14.95
CA PHE A 282 -6.30 -20.34 14.31
C PHE A 282 -5.79 -19.07 13.63
N PHE A 283 -6.34 -17.89 13.94
CA PHE A 283 -5.84 -16.62 13.40
C PHE A 283 -4.62 -16.12 14.18
N HIS A 284 -3.41 -16.44 13.71
CA HIS A 284 -2.15 -15.97 14.29
C HIS A 284 -1.58 -14.78 13.51
N PHE A 285 -1.52 -13.61 14.13
CA PHE A 285 -0.96 -12.39 13.56
C PHE A 285 0.21 -11.87 14.41
N LYS A 286 1.03 -10.99 13.83
CA LYS A 286 2.09 -10.27 14.51
C LYS A 286 1.72 -8.79 14.66
N PRO A 287 2.30 -8.08 15.64
CA PRO A 287 2.00 -6.67 15.84
C PRO A 287 2.29 -5.84 14.59
N GLY A 288 1.34 -4.98 14.21
CA GLY A 288 1.41 -4.16 13.01
C GLY A 288 1.04 -4.87 11.69
N ASP A 289 0.58 -6.12 11.73
CA ASP A 289 -0.02 -6.79 10.57
C ASP A 289 -1.34 -6.12 10.15
N TYR A 290 -1.78 -6.38 8.91
CA TYR A 290 -3.03 -5.86 8.38
C TYR A 290 -3.89 -6.97 7.75
N VAL A 291 -5.19 -6.70 7.63
CA VAL A 291 -6.20 -7.60 7.05
C VAL A 291 -6.99 -6.88 5.98
N TYR A 292 -7.56 -7.62 5.05
CA TYR A 292 -8.58 -7.12 4.15
C TYR A 292 -9.95 -7.50 4.67
N ILE A 293 -10.89 -6.56 4.60
CA ILE A 293 -12.25 -6.75 5.08
C ILE A 293 -13.21 -6.45 3.95
N ASN A 294 -14.18 -7.34 3.79
CA ASN A 294 -15.35 -7.12 2.95
C ASN A 294 -16.59 -7.04 3.84
N ILE A 295 -17.38 -5.98 3.68
CA ILE A 295 -18.65 -5.80 4.39
C ILE A 295 -19.76 -5.84 3.33
N PRO A 296 -20.43 -6.99 3.12
CA PRO A 296 -21.42 -7.16 2.06
C PRO A 296 -22.59 -6.18 2.13
N ALA A 297 -22.88 -5.64 3.32
CA ALA A 297 -23.91 -4.61 3.53
C ALA A 297 -23.57 -3.26 2.90
N ILE A 298 -22.28 -2.97 2.68
CA ILE A 298 -21.79 -1.72 2.08
C ILE A 298 -21.32 -1.99 0.65
N ALA A 299 -20.46 -2.99 0.46
CA ALA A 299 -19.89 -3.35 -0.83
C ALA A 299 -19.73 -4.87 -0.96
N LYS A 300 -20.41 -5.46 -1.95
CA LYS A 300 -20.42 -6.93 -2.14
C LYS A 300 -19.08 -7.52 -2.60
N TYR A 301 -18.27 -6.73 -3.32
CA TYR A 301 -17.07 -7.23 -4.00
C TYR A 301 -15.81 -6.43 -3.68
N GLU A 302 -15.89 -5.43 -2.81
CA GLU A 302 -14.76 -4.57 -2.46
C GLU A 302 -14.09 -5.03 -1.17
N TRP A 303 -12.76 -5.12 -1.22
CA TRP A 303 -11.94 -5.50 -0.08
C TRP A 303 -11.08 -4.31 0.32
N HIS A 304 -11.21 -3.87 1.56
CA HIS A 304 -10.46 -2.72 2.07
C HIS A 304 -9.40 -3.17 3.08
N PRO A 305 -8.15 -2.71 2.95
CA PRO A 305 -7.09 -3.05 3.90
C PRO A 305 -7.20 -2.23 5.18
N PHE A 306 -7.07 -2.90 6.32
CA PHE A 306 -7.06 -2.30 7.65
C PHE A 306 -5.94 -2.90 8.50
N THR A 307 -5.16 -2.04 9.15
CA THR A 307 -4.13 -2.48 10.10
C THR A 307 -4.76 -2.91 11.42
N ILE A 308 -4.32 -4.06 11.94
CA ILE A 308 -4.73 -4.55 13.26
C ILE A 308 -4.12 -3.62 14.32
N SER A 309 -4.97 -3.01 15.15
CA SER A 309 -4.53 -2.13 16.23
C SER A 309 -4.38 -2.83 17.57
N SER A 310 -5.01 -3.98 17.77
CA SER A 310 -4.84 -4.77 19.00
C SER A 310 -3.53 -5.57 19.02
N PRO A 311 -2.99 -5.93 20.20
CA PRO A 311 -1.81 -6.77 20.31
C PRO A 311 -2.23 -8.25 20.20
N PRO A 312 -1.37 -9.15 19.67
CA PRO A 312 -1.69 -10.57 19.58
C PRO A 312 -1.85 -11.24 20.95
N GLU A 313 -1.26 -10.67 22.00
CA GLU A 313 -1.30 -11.15 23.39
C GLU A 313 -2.66 -10.95 24.09
N HIS A 314 -3.54 -10.09 23.54
CA HIS A 314 -4.84 -9.74 24.15
C HIS A 314 -5.84 -10.92 24.25
N SER A 315 -5.54 -12.10 23.68
CA SER A 315 -6.43 -13.27 23.70
C SER A 315 -6.10 -14.34 24.74
N THR A 316 -5.16 -14.08 25.64
CA THR A 316 -4.75 -15.04 26.66
C THR A 316 -4.49 -14.32 27.98
N ASP A 317 -5.55 -14.02 28.73
CA ASP A 317 -5.39 -13.88 30.18
C ASP A 317 -5.29 -15.27 30.81
N CYS A 318 -4.28 -15.46 31.65
CA CYS A 318 -3.90 -16.74 32.26
C CYS A 318 -4.81 -17.15 33.43
N ASN A 319 -5.96 -16.49 33.60
CA ASN A 319 -6.89 -16.69 34.72
C ASN A 319 -8.28 -17.21 34.32
N GLY A 320 -8.39 -17.95 33.20
CA GLY A 320 -9.54 -18.86 32.97
C GLY A 320 -10.94 -18.25 32.93
N VAL A 321 -11.08 -16.92 32.90
CA VAL A 321 -12.36 -16.23 32.71
C VAL A 321 -12.24 -15.39 31.44
N ALA A 322 -12.50 -16.03 30.30
CA ALA A 322 -12.61 -15.33 29.03
C ALA A 322 -13.92 -14.53 29.03
N SER A 323 -13.83 -13.21 29.08
CA SER A 323 -14.93 -12.33 28.69
C SER A 323 -15.04 -12.38 27.15
N ASN A 324 -16.24 -12.19 26.59
CA ASN A 324 -16.44 -12.21 25.13
C ASN A 324 -15.63 -11.12 24.37
N GLU A 325 -15.04 -10.16 25.10
CA GLU A 325 -14.18 -9.09 24.58
C GLU A 325 -12.72 -9.54 24.38
N ASP A 326 -12.31 -10.64 25.01
CA ASP A 326 -10.91 -11.11 25.01
C ASP A 326 -10.52 -11.84 23.70
N GLU A 327 -11.50 -12.30 22.91
CA GLU A 327 -11.27 -12.92 21.60
C GLU A 327 -11.50 -11.95 20.43
N ALA A 328 -11.21 -10.66 20.57
CA ALA A 328 -11.46 -9.67 19.52
C ALA A 328 -10.20 -9.10 18.84
N ILE A 329 -10.31 -8.83 17.53
CA ILE A 329 -9.36 -8.05 16.75
C ILE A 329 -9.93 -6.65 16.60
N GLU A 330 -9.17 -5.65 17.04
CA GLU A 330 -9.55 -4.26 16.90
C GLU A 330 -8.94 -3.62 15.65
N LEU A 331 -9.73 -2.78 14.99
CA LEU A 331 -9.34 -2.05 13.79
C LEU A 331 -9.85 -0.61 13.89
N LYS A 332 -9.05 0.35 13.41
CA LYS A 332 -9.43 1.76 13.35
C LYS A 332 -9.57 2.23 11.91
N MET A 333 -10.75 2.75 11.57
CA MET A 333 -11.07 3.36 10.28
C MET A 333 -11.22 4.88 10.44
N TYR A 334 -10.55 5.67 9.61
CA TYR A 334 -10.76 7.12 9.55
C TYR A 334 -11.73 7.45 8.41
N ARG A 335 -12.83 8.14 8.71
CA ARG A 335 -13.77 8.61 7.68
C ARG A 335 -13.14 9.78 6.92
N GLN A 336 -12.84 9.59 5.63
CA GLN A 336 -12.48 10.69 4.74
C GLN A 336 -13.72 11.56 4.44
N ARG A 337 -13.48 12.88 4.30
CA ARG A 337 -14.49 13.94 4.08
C ARG A 337 -15.60 13.51 3.10
N GLY A 338 -16.79 13.21 3.61
CA GLY A 338 -18.02 13.47 2.88
C GLY A 338 -18.32 14.96 3.02
N LEU A 339 -18.53 15.65 1.90
CA LEU A 339 -19.01 17.03 1.88
C LEU A 339 -20.27 17.10 2.74
N THR A 340 -20.20 17.77 3.88
CA THR A 340 -21.41 18.34 4.48
C THR A 340 -21.93 19.37 3.48
N PRO A 341 -23.23 19.35 3.11
CA PRO A 341 -23.78 20.43 2.31
C PRO A 341 -23.50 21.76 3.02
N PRO A 342 -23.22 22.85 2.28
CA PRO A 342 -23.00 24.15 2.89
C PRO A 342 -24.23 24.53 3.73
N PRO A 343 -24.03 25.18 4.89
CA PRO A 343 -25.14 25.70 5.68
C PRO A 343 -25.97 26.67 4.83
N ASP A 344 -27.29 26.59 5.00
CA ASP A 344 -28.28 27.40 4.31
C ASP A 344 -27.95 28.91 4.43
N PRO A 345 -27.81 29.65 3.32
CA PRO A 345 -27.53 31.09 3.33
C PRO A 345 -28.57 31.95 4.05
N GLN A 346 -29.71 31.40 4.45
CA GLN A 346 -30.81 32.11 5.10
C GLN A 346 -30.87 31.96 6.63
N ALA A 347 -29.89 31.32 7.28
CA ALA A 347 -29.82 31.33 8.74
C ALA A 347 -29.40 32.74 9.23
N PRO A 348 -30.21 33.40 10.09
CA PRO A 348 -29.86 34.73 10.60
C PRO A 348 -28.58 34.68 11.45
N PRO A 349 -27.73 35.72 11.39
CA PRO A 349 -26.52 35.77 12.20
C PRO A 349 -26.88 35.85 13.69
N PRO A 350 -26.16 35.15 14.59
CA PRO A 350 -26.35 35.33 16.02
C PRO A 350 -25.90 36.74 16.43
N ASP A 351 -26.67 37.36 17.33
CA ASP A 351 -26.43 38.71 17.84
C ASP A 351 -25.02 38.86 18.45
N PRO A 352 -24.38 40.04 18.33
CA PRO A 352 -23.10 40.29 18.99
C PRO A 352 -23.33 40.41 20.50
N ALA A 353 -22.88 39.41 21.25
CA ALA A 353 -22.80 39.48 22.71
C ALA A 353 -21.79 40.56 23.13
N GLU A 354 -22.19 41.42 24.08
CA GLU A 354 -21.33 42.44 24.70
C GLU A 354 -20.03 41.84 25.27
N PRO A 355 -18.90 42.57 25.22
CA PRO A 355 -17.66 42.11 25.81
C PRO A 355 -17.78 42.06 27.34
N PRO A 356 -17.30 41.00 28.00
CA PRO A 356 -17.31 40.93 29.46
C PRO A 356 -16.29 41.93 30.05
N PRO A 357 -16.55 42.48 31.26
CA PRO A 357 -15.65 43.43 31.89
C PRO A 357 -14.34 42.74 32.31
N ASP A 358 -13.22 43.46 32.20
CA ASP A 358 -11.90 43.03 32.67
C ASP A 358 -11.95 42.56 34.13
N ARG A 359 -12.01 41.25 34.32
CA ARG A 359 -11.72 40.57 35.59
C ARG A 359 -10.76 39.43 35.30
N LEU A 360 -9.60 39.50 35.93
CA LEU A 360 -8.56 38.47 35.92
C LEU A 360 -9.12 37.11 36.30
N GLU A 361 -8.75 36.09 35.53
CA GLU A 361 -9.12 34.69 35.72
C GLU A 361 -8.66 34.16 37.10
N PRO A 362 -9.43 33.26 37.77
CA PRO A 362 -9.11 32.74 39.11
C PRO A 362 -7.79 31.96 39.24
N ALA A 363 -7.08 31.72 38.14
CA ALA A 363 -5.80 31.01 38.11
C ALA A 363 -4.66 31.73 38.86
N GLU A 364 -4.84 33.02 39.22
CA GLU A 364 -3.83 33.80 39.96
C GLU A 364 -4.00 33.80 41.50
N ARG A 365 -5.00 33.09 42.08
CA ARG A 365 -5.24 33.09 43.54
C ARG A 365 -4.89 31.79 44.27
N GLY A 366 -4.45 30.73 43.59
CA GLY A 366 -3.93 29.53 44.27
C GLY A 366 -4.92 28.82 45.22
N GLU A 367 -6.23 28.94 45.01
CA GLU A 367 -7.25 28.19 45.76
C GLU A 367 -7.75 27.01 44.92
N ALA A 368 -7.77 25.80 45.52
CA ALA A 368 -8.27 24.60 44.87
C ALA A 368 -9.80 24.66 44.69
N PRO A 369 -10.36 24.29 43.52
CA PRO A 369 -11.81 24.29 43.34
C PRO A 369 -12.45 23.16 44.15
N PRO A 370 -13.65 23.35 44.73
CA PRO A 370 -14.36 22.27 45.39
C PRO A 370 -14.70 21.16 44.39
N LEU A 371 -14.54 19.91 44.82
CA LEU A 371 -14.92 18.71 44.06
C LEU A 371 -16.40 18.79 43.70
N ARG A 372 -16.67 19.17 42.46
CA ARG A 372 -18.00 19.07 41.86
C ARG A 372 -18.14 17.66 41.33
N GLU A 373 -18.93 16.84 42.01
CA GLU A 373 -19.39 15.55 41.46
C GLU A 373 -20.09 15.83 40.13
N VAL A 374 -19.42 15.47 39.03
CA VAL A 374 -20.02 15.44 37.70
C VAL A 374 -20.86 14.16 37.66
N PRO A 375 -22.20 14.24 37.50
CA PRO A 375 -23.00 13.05 37.37
C PRO A 375 -22.53 12.31 36.12
N ALA A 376 -22.22 11.02 36.27
CA ALA A 376 -21.88 10.11 35.18
C ALA A 376 -23.08 9.98 34.21
N LYS A 377 -23.24 10.93 33.28
CA LYS A 377 -23.98 10.69 32.05
C LYS A 377 -23.02 10.10 31.04
N LEU A 378 -22.92 8.76 31.09
CA LEU A 378 -22.36 7.90 30.05
C LEU A 378 -23.05 8.24 28.72
N GLY A 379 -22.39 9.04 27.88
CA GLY A 379 -22.96 9.54 26.63
C GLY A 379 -23.22 8.42 25.61
N GLU A 380 -24.44 8.40 25.10
CA GLU A 380 -25.02 7.51 24.09
C GLU A 380 -24.29 7.55 22.72
N ASN A 381 -23.10 6.95 22.60
CA ASN A 381 -22.44 6.75 21.29
C ASN A 381 -22.01 5.29 21.00
N HIS A 382 -22.37 4.33 21.86
CA HIS A 382 -22.28 2.90 21.53
C HIS A 382 -23.48 2.52 20.65
N ARG A 383 -23.30 2.48 19.33
CA ARG A 383 -24.23 1.78 18.44
C ARG A 383 -23.68 0.40 18.16
N VAL A 384 -24.08 -0.57 18.98
CA VAL A 384 -23.81 -1.99 18.72
C VAL A 384 -24.62 -2.40 17.49
N CYS A 385 -24.02 -2.25 16.31
CA CYS A 385 -24.59 -2.72 15.05
C CYS A 385 -23.93 -4.04 14.67
N ASN A 386 -24.63 -5.16 14.85
CA ASN A 386 -24.15 -6.47 14.43
C ASN A 386 -24.13 -6.58 12.89
N ILE A 387 -23.04 -6.09 12.29
CA ILE A 387 -22.83 -6.17 10.84
C ILE A 387 -21.94 -7.39 10.57
N LYS A 388 -22.30 -8.14 9.53
CA LYS A 388 -21.53 -9.30 9.09
C LYS A 388 -20.41 -8.87 8.12
N CYS A 389 -19.19 -9.35 8.32
CA CYS A 389 -18.07 -9.10 7.42
C CYS A 389 -17.25 -10.38 7.13
N TYR A 390 -16.48 -10.36 6.04
CA TYR A 390 -15.46 -11.36 5.75
C TYR A 390 -14.07 -10.78 6.00
N VAL A 391 -13.17 -11.60 6.53
CA VAL A 391 -11.78 -11.23 6.83
C VAL A 391 -10.83 -12.06 5.97
N ASP A 392 -9.83 -11.42 5.38
CA ASP A 392 -8.76 -12.03 4.61
C ASP A 392 -7.39 -11.55 5.14
N GLY A 393 -6.59 -12.49 5.66
CA GLY A 393 -5.29 -12.18 6.26
C GLY A 393 -4.89 -13.22 7.32
N PRO A 394 -3.89 -12.93 8.17
CA PRO A 394 -3.16 -11.67 8.27
C PRO A 394 -2.04 -11.52 7.22
N TYR A 395 -1.77 -10.27 6.82
CA TYR A 395 -0.69 -9.90 5.91
C TYR A 395 0.42 -9.16 6.66
N GLY A 396 1.65 -9.62 6.47
CA GLY A 396 2.80 -9.09 7.19
C GLY A 396 3.28 -7.73 6.70
N THR A 397 3.69 -6.88 7.64
CA THR A 397 4.26 -5.55 7.35
C THR A 397 5.77 -5.48 7.64
N PRO A 398 6.48 -4.51 7.03
CA PRO A 398 7.91 -4.26 7.29
C PRO A 398 8.21 -3.91 8.77
N THR A 399 7.20 -3.38 9.47
CA THR A 399 7.34 -2.89 10.85
C THR A 399 7.67 -3.99 11.85
N ARG A 400 7.54 -5.27 11.46
CA ARG A 400 7.97 -6.45 12.24
C ARG A 400 9.46 -6.42 12.61
N GLN A 401 10.30 -5.73 11.83
CA GLN A 401 11.74 -5.65 12.12
C GLN A 401 12.04 -4.88 13.42
N ILE A 402 11.07 -4.13 13.96
CA ILE A 402 11.27 -3.36 15.18
C ILE A 402 11.70 -4.20 16.39
N PHE A 403 11.17 -5.42 16.49
CA PHE A 403 11.50 -6.34 17.59
C PHE A 403 12.89 -6.97 17.46
N ALA A 404 13.55 -6.81 16.31
CA ALA A 404 14.93 -7.24 16.09
C ALA A 404 15.94 -6.09 16.20
N SER A 405 15.47 -4.86 16.38
CA SER A 405 16.31 -3.68 16.54
C SER A 405 16.62 -3.45 18.02
N GLU A 406 17.88 -3.21 18.34
CA GLU A 406 18.30 -2.82 19.69
C GLU A 406 17.76 -1.44 20.07
N HIS A 407 17.77 -0.51 19.11
CA HIS A 407 17.24 0.84 19.24
C HIS A 407 16.24 1.10 18.11
N ALA A 408 15.02 1.51 18.46
CA ALA A 408 13.96 1.78 17.49
C ALA A 408 13.38 3.19 17.68
N VAL A 409 13.21 3.92 16.57
CA VAL A 409 12.53 5.22 16.55
C VAL A 409 11.23 5.07 15.75
N LEU A 410 10.10 5.29 16.41
CA LEU A 410 8.76 5.20 15.83
C LEU A 410 8.31 6.60 15.41
N ILE A 411 8.18 6.85 14.10
CA ILE A 411 7.69 8.14 13.57
C ILE A 411 6.36 7.90 12.85
N GLY A 412 5.26 8.36 13.45
CA GLY A 412 3.90 8.20 12.92
C GLY A 412 3.21 9.53 12.70
N ALA A 413 2.46 9.64 11.60
CA ALA A 413 1.61 10.79 11.31
C ALA A 413 0.26 10.34 10.74
N GLY A 414 -0.83 10.95 11.24
CA GLY A 414 -2.20 10.65 10.81
C GLY A 414 -2.56 9.17 10.95
N ILE A 415 -3.15 8.59 9.90
CA ILE A 415 -3.55 7.17 9.85
C ILE A 415 -2.38 6.19 9.98
N GLY A 416 -1.14 6.66 9.76
CA GLY A 416 0.07 5.84 9.87
C GLY A 416 0.46 5.49 11.31
N ILE A 417 -0.24 6.04 12.31
CA ILE A 417 -0.02 5.76 13.74
C ILE A 417 -0.65 4.41 14.16
N THR A 418 -1.71 3.97 13.49
CA THR A 418 -2.44 2.74 13.81
C THR A 418 -1.57 1.48 13.99
N PRO A 419 -0.60 1.15 13.10
CA PRO A 419 0.30 0.01 13.32
C PRO A 419 1.13 0.12 14.60
N PHE A 420 1.48 1.33 15.02
CA PHE A 420 2.30 1.54 16.22
C PHE A 420 1.54 1.31 17.51
N ALA A 421 0.20 1.44 17.51
CA ALA A 421 -0.60 1.09 18.68
C ALA A 421 -0.44 -0.40 19.04
N SER A 422 -0.62 -1.29 18.06
CA SER A 422 -0.44 -2.75 18.23
C SER A 422 0.98 -3.10 18.66
N ILE A 423 1.98 -2.43 18.08
CA ILE A 423 3.39 -2.66 18.41
C ILE A 423 3.72 -2.20 19.83
N LEU A 424 3.34 -0.98 20.20
CA LEU A 424 3.62 -0.44 21.54
C LEU A 424 2.93 -1.27 22.62
N GLN A 425 1.68 -1.68 22.41
CA GLN A 425 0.99 -2.57 23.33
C GLN A 425 1.71 -3.92 23.46
N SER A 426 2.12 -4.54 22.34
CA SER A 426 2.87 -5.80 22.38
C SER A 426 4.26 -5.65 23.02
N ILE A 427 4.91 -4.48 22.91
CA ILE A 427 6.14 -4.17 23.65
C ILE A 427 5.84 -4.09 25.16
N MET A 428 4.73 -3.48 25.58
CA MET A 428 4.36 -3.39 27.00
C MET A 428 4.03 -4.76 27.62
N TYR A 429 3.52 -5.72 26.84
CA TYR A 429 3.25 -7.09 27.30
C TYR A 429 4.52 -7.94 27.46
N ARG A 430 5.66 -7.50 26.92
CA ARG A 430 6.96 -8.21 26.95
C ARG A 430 7.90 -7.57 27.96
#